data_AF-A0A5B8VTA8-F1
#
_entry.id   AF-A0A5B8VTA8-F1
#
_cell.length_a   1.000
_cell.length_b   1.000
_cell.length_c   1.000
_cell.angle_alpha   90.00
_cell.angle_beta   90.00
_cell.angle_gamma   90.00
#
_symmetry.space_group_name_H-M   'P 1'
#
loop_
_entity.id
_entity.type
_entity.pdbx_description
1 polymer ?
#
loop_
_entity_poly.entity_id
_entity_poly.type
_entity_poly.pdbx_seq_one_letter_code
_entity_poly.pdbx_strand_id
1 'polypeptide(L)'
;MNNTRKNGSEIDIFEYHRKSPDTIWQTVHINGYGASHKAESKQIKIAHIDSGFHTFGLLWTKDAYTFYVDGVITSTTSFGISNRPEYIILSTELTGFGGDPTLGKYPDSVVYDYVRVYQAK
;
A
#
# COMPACT_ATOMS: atom_id res chain seq x y z
N MET A 1 21.92 6.59 -8.49
CA MET A 1 20.87 6.44 -7.45
C MET A 1 19.52 6.60 -8.17
N ASN A 2 18.45 5.90 -7.73
CA ASN A 2 17.28 5.45 -8.52
C ASN A 2 17.53 4.14 -9.32
N ASN A 3 18.14 3.12 -8.71
CA ASN A 3 18.28 1.81 -9.35
C ASN A 3 17.34 0.80 -8.68
N THR A 4 16.08 0.78 -9.10
CA THR A 4 15.06 -0.16 -8.59
C THR A 4 15.37 -1.61 -8.95
N ARG A 5 16.17 -1.86 -10.00
CA ARG A 5 16.70 -3.20 -10.30
C ARG A 5 17.65 -3.72 -9.23
N LYS A 6 18.47 -2.84 -8.64
CA LYS A 6 19.41 -3.20 -7.57
C LYS A 6 18.78 -3.16 -6.17
N ASN A 7 17.87 -2.22 -5.94
CA ASN A 7 17.38 -1.90 -4.60
C ASN A 7 15.94 -2.35 -4.34
N GLY A 8 15.14 -2.59 -5.37
CA GLY A 8 13.72 -2.90 -5.23
C GLY A 8 12.89 -1.64 -5.01
N SER A 9 11.64 -1.85 -4.65
CA SER A 9 10.71 -0.79 -4.26
C SER A 9 9.76 -1.33 -3.22
N GLU A 10 9.43 -0.50 -2.25
CA GLU A 10 8.34 -0.77 -1.32
C GLU A 10 7.07 -0.23 -1.96
N ILE A 11 6.04 -1.09 -2.04
CA ILE A 11 4.82 -0.84 -2.79
C ILE A 11 3.64 -1.08 -1.85
N ASP A 12 3.11 0.00 -1.32
CA ASP A 12 2.01 -0.03 -0.39
C ASP A 12 0.71 -0.13 -1.17
N ILE A 13 0.21 -1.37 -1.32
CA ILE A 13 -1.05 -1.66 -2.02
C ILE A 13 -2.23 -0.94 -1.35
N PHE A 14 -2.19 -0.86 -0.02
CA PHE A 14 -3.00 0.04 0.77
C PHE A 14 -2.32 0.31 2.12
N GLU A 15 -2.43 1.53 2.61
CA GLU A 15 -2.28 1.87 4.03
C GLU A 15 -3.57 2.54 4.51
N TYR A 16 -3.99 2.24 5.73
CA TYR A 16 -5.18 2.79 6.35
C TYR A 16 -4.92 3.15 7.81
N HIS A 17 -5.53 4.23 8.28
CA HIS A 17 -5.50 4.60 9.68
C HIS A 17 -6.80 5.28 10.12
N ARG A 18 -7.23 5.03 11.36
CA ARG A 18 -8.52 5.50 11.90
C ARG A 18 -8.67 7.03 11.95
N LYS A 19 -7.58 7.82 11.93
CA LYS A 19 -7.65 9.29 11.89
C LYS A 19 -8.25 9.83 10.57
N SER A 20 -8.37 8.99 9.54
CA SER A 20 -8.98 9.33 8.25
C SER A 20 -9.79 8.14 7.77
N PRO A 21 -10.98 7.90 8.38
CA PRO A 21 -11.71 6.65 8.26
C PRO A 21 -12.29 6.38 6.86
N ASP A 22 -12.29 7.39 5.98
CA ASP A 22 -12.76 7.32 4.59
C ASP A 22 -11.62 7.34 3.57
N THR A 23 -10.36 7.19 4.01
CA THR A 23 -9.19 7.43 3.17
C THR A 23 -8.17 6.31 3.31
N ILE A 24 -7.59 5.89 2.19
CA ILE A 24 -6.40 5.04 2.14
C ILE A 24 -5.26 5.76 1.41
N TRP A 25 -4.05 5.25 1.61
CA TRP A 25 -2.86 5.65 0.87
C TRP A 25 -2.37 4.49 0.00
N GLN A 26 -1.93 4.84 -1.21
CA GLN A 26 -1.23 3.95 -2.13
C GLN A 26 0.09 4.63 -2.44
N THR A 27 1.19 4.02 -2.02
CA THR A 27 2.50 4.66 -2.04
C THR A 27 3.54 3.72 -2.64
N VAL A 28 4.47 4.29 -3.42
CA VAL A 28 5.66 3.59 -3.90
C VAL A 28 6.88 4.31 -3.36
N HIS A 29 7.70 3.62 -2.58
CA HIS A 29 8.94 4.12 -2.00
C HIS A 29 10.16 3.51 -2.70
N ILE A 30 11.17 4.35 -2.97
CA ILE A 30 12.45 3.93 -3.58
C ILE A 30 13.65 4.51 -2.85
N ASN A 31 14.82 3.89 -3.11
CA ASN A 31 16.13 4.24 -2.56
C ASN A 31 16.29 4.04 -1.04
N GLY A 32 15.39 3.26 -0.41
CA GLY A 32 15.39 3.03 1.03
C GLY A 32 15.08 4.29 1.83
N TYR A 33 15.12 4.17 3.15
CA TYR A 33 14.83 5.27 4.06
C TYR A 33 16.05 6.17 4.31
N GLY A 34 15.81 7.46 4.57
CA GLY A 34 16.84 8.46 4.84
C GLY A 34 16.99 9.51 3.73
N ALA A 35 18.17 10.12 3.62
CA ALA A 35 18.37 11.32 2.79
C ALA A 35 18.13 11.13 1.28
N SER A 36 18.18 9.90 0.77
CA SER A 36 17.94 9.57 -0.66
C SER A 36 16.55 9.03 -0.95
N HIS A 37 15.71 8.91 0.09
CA HIS A 37 14.34 8.41 -0.01
C HIS A 37 13.54 9.25 -0.98
N LYS A 38 12.74 8.56 -1.81
CA LYS A 38 11.74 9.20 -2.67
C LYS A 38 10.48 8.37 -2.62
N ALA A 39 9.34 9.04 -2.74
CA ALA A 39 8.04 8.41 -2.76
C ALA A 39 7.12 9.10 -3.76
N GLU A 40 6.22 8.32 -4.36
CA GLU A 40 5.01 8.82 -5.01
C GLU A 40 3.82 8.24 -4.26
N SER A 41 2.94 9.09 -3.74
CA SER A 41 1.82 8.69 -2.90
C SER A 41 0.52 9.28 -3.43
N LYS A 42 -0.55 8.49 -3.36
CA LYS A 42 -1.91 8.90 -3.70
C LYS A 42 -2.85 8.61 -2.54
N GLN A 43 -3.59 9.64 -2.13
CA GLN A 43 -4.73 9.50 -1.22
C GLN A 43 -5.98 9.18 -2.02
N ILE A 44 -6.69 8.12 -1.63
CA ILE A 44 -7.94 7.69 -2.25
C ILE A 44 -9.04 7.75 -1.20
N LYS A 45 -10.09 8.52 -1.48
CA LYS A 45 -11.30 8.54 -0.65
C LYS A 45 -12.24 7.44 -1.08
N ILE A 46 -12.63 6.60 -0.12
CA ILE A 46 -13.50 5.45 -0.34
C ILE A 46 -14.52 5.44 0.80
N ALA A 47 -15.79 5.60 0.45
CA ALA A 47 -16.85 5.56 1.44
C ALA A 47 -16.91 4.17 2.08
N HIS A 48 -17.09 4.13 3.39
CA HIS A 48 -17.30 2.89 4.17
C HIS A 48 -16.12 1.90 4.19
N ILE A 49 -14.90 2.34 3.83
CA ILE A 49 -13.69 1.50 3.83
C ILE A 49 -13.33 0.92 5.21
N ASP A 50 -13.88 1.51 6.28
CA ASP A 50 -13.74 1.07 7.66
C ASP A 50 -14.74 -0.03 8.07
N SER A 51 -15.58 -0.51 7.14
CA SER A 51 -16.64 -1.47 7.41
C SER A 51 -16.68 -2.62 6.40
N GLY A 52 -16.83 -3.84 6.90
CA GLY A 52 -16.88 -5.03 6.05
C GLY A 52 -15.53 -5.41 5.44
N PHE A 53 -15.56 -6.31 4.46
CA PHE A 53 -14.37 -6.72 3.71
C PHE A 53 -14.32 -5.98 2.37
N HIS A 54 -13.12 -5.50 2.03
CA HIS A 54 -12.80 -4.90 0.74
C HIS A 54 -11.66 -5.67 0.09
N THR A 55 -11.58 -5.59 -1.23
CA THR A 55 -10.48 -6.20 -2.00
C THR A 55 -9.50 -5.12 -2.43
N PHE A 56 -8.26 -5.23 -1.98
CA PHE A 56 -7.15 -4.37 -2.41
C PHE A 56 -6.28 -5.13 -3.40
N GLY A 57 -5.93 -4.51 -4.51
CA GLY A 57 -5.23 -5.18 -5.60
C GLY A 57 -4.12 -4.35 -6.21
N LEU A 58 -3.11 -5.04 -6.72
CA LEU A 58 -2.01 -4.47 -7.49
C LEU A 58 -1.80 -5.30 -8.75
N LEU A 59 -1.96 -4.68 -9.91
CA LEU A 59 -1.41 -5.18 -11.15
C LEU A 59 0.00 -4.60 -11.31
N TRP A 60 0.99 -5.45 -11.09
CA TRP A 60 2.40 -5.13 -11.33
C TRP A 60 2.84 -5.66 -12.68
N THR A 61 3.28 -4.75 -13.55
CA THR A 61 3.86 -5.07 -14.85
C THR A 61 5.25 -4.47 -14.99
N LYS A 62 5.93 -4.76 -16.09
CA LYS A 62 7.22 -4.13 -16.42
C LYS A 62 7.13 -2.60 -16.64
N ASP A 63 5.94 -2.07 -16.91
CA ASP A 63 5.73 -0.68 -17.31
C ASP A 63 5.04 0.16 -16.22
N ALA A 64 4.20 -0.45 -15.39
CA ALA A 64 3.39 0.25 -14.42
C ALA A 64 2.95 -0.62 -13.23
N TYR A 65 2.63 0.08 -12.13
CA TYR A 65 1.77 -0.37 -11.06
C TYR A 65 0.37 0.20 -11.27
N THR A 66 -0.65 -0.65 -11.34
CA THR A 66 -2.06 -0.24 -11.31
C THR A 66 -2.71 -0.77 -10.05
N PHE A 67 -3.24 0.11 -9.23
CA PHE A 67 -3.85 -0.22 -7.96
C PHE A 67 -5.36 -0.28 -8.08
N TYR A 68 -5.97 -1.15 -7.28
CA TYR A 68 -7.40 -1.41 -7.30
C TYR A 68 -7.97 -1.42 -5.89
N VAL A 69 -9.20 -0.95 -5.76
CA VAL A 69 -10.09 -1.26 -4.63
C VAL A 69 -11.42 -1.75 -5.18
N ASP A 70 -11.88 -2.90 -4.71
CA ASP A 70 -13.14 -3.52 -5.14
C ASP A 70 -13.26 -3.72 -6.65
N GLY A 71 -12.12 -4.08 -7.27
CA GLY A 71 -12.00 -4.28 -8.71
C GLY A 71 -11.97 -3.01 -9.55
N VAL A 72 -12.08 -1.82 -8.94
CA VAL A 72 -12.02 -0.52 -9.61
C VAL A 72 -10.61 0.06 -9.52
N ILE A 73 -10.10 0.59 -10.64
CA ILE A 73 -8.79 1.26 -10.67
C ILE A 73 -8.86 2.54 -9.83
N THR A 74 -7.94 2.68 -8.88
CA THR A 74 -7.83 3.87 -8.01
C THR A 74 -6.64 4.75 -8.38
N SER A 75 -5.52 4.14 -8.78
CA SER A 75 -4.33 4.86 -9.25
C SER A 75 -3.48 4.00 -10.19
N THR A 76 -2.70 4.68 -11.03
CA THR A 76 -1.68 4.06 -11.89
C THR A 76 -0.43 4.91 -11.84
N THR A 77 0.74 4.28 -11.69
CA THR A 77 2.03 4.96 -11.75
C THR A 77 3.09 4.12 -12.44
N SER A 78 3.99 4.79 -13.17
CA SER A 78 5.23 4.22 -13.68
C SER A 78 6.43 4.58 -12.78
N PHE A 79 6.20 5.23 -11.64
CA PHE A 79 7.24 5.60 -10.70
C PHE A 79 7.76 4.35 -9.98
N GLY A 80 9.09 4.25 -9.90
CA GLY A 80 9.73 3.26 -9.04
C GLY A 80 9.42 1.81 -9.40
N ILE A 81 9.23 1.45 -10.67
CA ILE A 81 8.96 0.05 -11.03
C ILE A 81 10.11 -0.86 -10.58
N SER A 82 9.83 -1.72 -9.60
CA SER A 82 10.72 -2.77 -9.12
C SER A 82 10.97 -3.79 -10.22
N ASN A 83 12.21 -4.23 -10.32
CA ASN A 83 12.69 -5.19 -11.32
C ASN A 83 13.36 -6.40 -10.63
N ARG A 84 12.92 -6.72 -9.42
CA ARG A 84 13.45 -7.82 -8.61
C ARG A 84 12.33 -8.50 -7.82
N PRO A 85 12.54 -9.72 -7.31
CA PRO A 85 11.59 -10.36 -6.42
C PRO A 85 11.34 -9.50 -5.16
N GLU A 86 10.06 -9.32 -4.83
CA GLU A 86 9.58 -8.71 -3.59
C GLU A 86 8.78 -9.77 -2.80
N TYR A 87 8.42 -9.45 -1.56
CA TYR A 87 7.58 -10.31 -0.72
C TYR A 87 6.43 -9.49 -0.12
N ILE A 88 5.34 -10.16 0.25
CA ILE A 88 4.15 -9.51 0.82
C ILE A 88 4.33 -9.38 2.33
N ILE A 89 3.97 -8.20 2.85
CA ILE A 89 3.85 -7.93 4.27
C ILE A 89 2.40 -7.61 4.57
N LEU A 90 1.86 -8.23 5.61
CA LEU A 90 0.60 -7.84 6.24
C LEU A 90 0.94 -7.40 7.66
N SER A 91 0.75 -6.12 7.95
CA SER A 91 1.11 -5.53 9.24
C SER A 91 -0.05 -4.74 9.84
N THR A 92 0.08 -4.43 11.12
CA THR A 92 -0.77 -3.47 11.82
C THR A 92 0.12 -2.75 12.81
N GLU A 93 0.19 -1.45 12.67
CA GLU A 93 1.07 -0.60 13.47
C GLU A 93 0.22 0.30 14.39
N LEU A 94 0.74 0.58 15.58
CA LEU A 94 0.02 1.34 16.61
C LEU A 94 0.44 2.82 16.68
N THR A 95 1.57 3.19 16.09
CA THR A 95 2.18 4.51 16.27
C THR A 95 2.57 5.13 14.92
N GLY A 96 3.21 6.30 14.96
CA GLY A 96 3.76 6.93 13.77
C GLY A 96 2.66 7.42 12.83
N PHE A 97 2.66 6.93 11.59
CA PHE A 97 1.69 7.34 10.58
C PHE A 97 0.25 7.06 11.02
N GLY A 98 0.03 5.99 11.78
CA GLY A 98 -1.28 5.59 12.33
C GLY A 98 -1.90 6.59 13.31
N GLY A 99 -1.10 7.49 13.90
CA GLY A 99 -1.57 8.50 14.87
C GLY A 99 -1.24 8.16 16.32
N ASP A 100 -1.96 8.81 17.25
CA ASP A 100 -1.78 8.64 18.68
C ASP A 100 -2.51 7.37 19.17
N PRO A 101 -1.79 6.34 19.67
CA PRO A 101 -2.41 5.11 20.14
C PRO A 101 -3.36 5.30 21.33
N THR A 102 -3.22 6.38 22.11
CA THR A 102 -4.07 6.64 23.28
C THR A 102 -5.52 6.95 22.90
N LEU A 103 -5.76 7.34 21.65
CA LEU A 103 -7.09 7.62 21.10
C LEU A 103 -7.80 6.36 20.58
N GLY A 104 -7.11 5.21 20.57
CA GLY A 104 -7.64 3.93 20.08
C GLY A 104 -8.65 3.28 21.02
N LYS A 105 -9.42 2.33 20.47
CA LYS A 105 -10.27 1.41 21.24
C LYS A 105 -9.68 0.01 21.09
N TYR A 106 -9.35 -0.64 22.20
CA TYR A 106 -8.65 -1.92 22.22
C TYR A 106 -9.47 -3.03 22.89
N PRO A 107 -9.27 -4.32 22.53
CA PRO A 107 -8.38 -4.80 21.47
C PRO A 107 -8.84 -4.35 20.08
N ASP A 108 -7.88 -4.04 19.20
CA ASP A 108 -8.13 -3.71 17.80
C ASP A 108 -7.44 -4.76 16.92
N SER A 109 -7.97 -4.97 15.73
CA SER A 109 -7.47 -5.98 14.79
C SER A 109 -7.80 -5.62 13.36
N VAL A 110 -6.89 -5.91 12.45
CA VAL A 110 -7.22 -6.06 11.03
C VAL A 110 -7.41 -7.54 10.72
N VAL A 111 -8.40 -7.88 9.89
CA VAL A 111 -8.71 -9.26 9.53
C VAL A 111 -8.49 -9.43 8.04
N TYR A 112 -7.69 -10.43 7.67
CA TYR A 112 -7.41 -10.77 6.28
C TYR A 112 -8.08 -12.10 5.94
N ASP A 113 -9.03 -12.09 4.99
CA ASP A 113 -9.71 -13.31 4.54
C ASP A 113 -8.80 -14.15 3.62
N TYR A 114 -8.14 -13.49 2.65
CA TYR A 114 -7.21 -14.16 1.74
C TYR A 114 -6.13 -13.22 1.20
N VAL A 115 -5.05 -13.83 0.72
CA VAL A 115 -4.08 -13.23 -0.21
C VAL A 115 -4.00 -14.13 -1.44
N ARG A 116 -4.09 -13.54 -2.64
CA ARG A 116 -3.96 -14.27 -3.91
C ARG A 116 -2.95 -13.57 -4.79
N VAL A 117 -2.01 -14.35 -5.34
CA VAL A 117 -1.00 -13.88 -6.28
C VAL A 117 -1.19 -14.63 -7.58
N TYR A 118 -1.22 -13.89 -8.69
CA TYR A 118 -1.42 -14.44 -10.02
C TYR A 118 -0.24 -14.07 -10.91
N GLN A 119 0.11 -14.97 -11.82
CA GLN A 119 1.08 -14.71 -12.86
C GLN A 119 0.34 -14.57 -14.19
N ALA A 120 0.64 -13.52 -14.96
CA ALA A 120 0.16 -13.40 -16.33
C ALA A 120 0.68 -14.59 -17.16
N LYS A 121 -0.16 -15.12 -18.05
CA LYS A 121 0.22 -16.19 -18.97
C LYS A 121 1.14 -15.69 -20.08
#